data_AF-A0A6I9PJ06-F1
#
_entry.id   AF-A0A6I9PJ06-F1
#
_cell.length_a   1.000
_cell.length_b   1.000
_cell.length_c   1.000
_cell.angle_alpha   90.00
_cell.angle_beta   90.00
_cell.angle_gamma   90.00
#
_symmetry.space_group_name_H-M   'P 1'
#
loop_
_entity.id
_entity.type
_entity.pdbx_description
1 polymer ?
#
loop_
_entity_poly.entity_id
_entity_poly.type
_entity_poly.pdbx_seq_one_letter_code
_entity_poly.pdbx_strand_id
1 'polypeptide(L)'
;MVAEEYNAYFYSLVSQDTQEMAYSTKRQRFLVDQGYSFKVITKLAGMEEEDLMFSSKEEQQQLLQKVLAASDLDAEEELVAGELGGRPQFSRRTGTMSSMSGADDTVYMEYQGRGSKSFLGKNIHPLFKRFRK
;
A
#
# COMPACT_ATOMS: atom_id res chain seq x y z
N MET A 1 -23.04 -20.94 -10.24
CA MET A 1 -23.19 -20.54 -8.82
C MET A 1 -21.90 -20.93 -8.11
N VAL A 2 -21.04 -19.95 -7.82
CA VAL A 2 -19.77 -20.11 -7.06
C VAL A 2 -19.86 -19.27 -5.76
N ALA A 3 -21.07 -18.91 -5.35
CA ALA A 3 -21.30 -17.91 -4.31
C ALA A 3 -21.12 -18.45 -2.88
N GLU A 4 -20.76 -19.74 -2.70
CA GLU A 4 -20.61 -20.37 -1.39
C GLU A 4 -19.15 -20.74 -1.02
N GLU A 5 -18.14 -20.29 -1.78
CA GLU A 5 -16.74 -20.67 -1.49
C GLU A 5 -16.03 -19.68 -0.53
N TYR A 6 -16.47 -18.42 -0.49
CA TYR A 6 -15.88 -17.39 0.37
C TYR A 6 -16.93 -16.48 1.00
N ASN A 7 -16.80 -16.25 2.31
CA ASN A 7 -17.68 -15.40 3.12
C ASN A 7 -17.13 -13.98 3.36
N ALA A 8 -15.86 -13.72 3.03
CA ALA A 8 -15.20 -12.43 3.19
C ALA A 8 -14.26 -12.16 2.01
N TYR A 9 -14.14 -10.87 1.65
CA TYR A 9 -13.34 -10.42 0.51
C TYR A 9 -12.46 -9.23 0.91
N PHE A 10 -11.21 -9.25 0.44
CA PHE A 10 -10.25 -8.17 0.61
C PHE A 10 -9.73 -7.75 -0.77
N TYR A 11 -9.80 -6.46 -1.09
CA TYR A 11 -9.33 -5.90 -2.34
C TYR A 11 -8.21 -4.90 -2.08
N SER A 12 -7.13 -4.99 -2.86
CA SER A 12 -6.05 -4.02 -2.89
C SER A 12 -5.89 -3.54 -4.33
N LEU A 13 -6.11 -2.25 -4.55
CA LEU A 13 -5.87 -1.62 -5.85
C LEU A 13 -4.36 -1.40 -6.01
N VAL A 14 -3.87 -1.66 -7.22
CA VAL A 14 -2.44 -1.55 -7.55
C VAL A 14 -2.30 -0.89 -8.90
N SER A 15 -1.61 0.24 -8.91
CA SER A 15 -1.28 0.97 -10.14
C SER A 15 -0.15 0.23 -10.87
N GLN A 16 -0.41 -0.18 -12.11
CA GLN A 16 0.57 -0.85 -12.95
C GLN A 16 1.75 0.07 -13.25
N ASP A 17 2.93 -0.52 -13.52
CA ASP A 17 4.18 0.20 -13.82
C ASP A 17 4.66 1.18 -12.73
N THR A 18 4.16 1.02 -11.51
CA THR A 18 4.58 1.80 -10.32
C THR A 18 5.32 0.95 -9.30
N GLN A 19 5.85 1.58 -8.24
CA GLN A 19 6.43 0.85 -7.09
C GLN A 19 5.42 -0.10 -6.43
N GLU A 20 4.11 0.18 -6.52
CA GLU A 20 3.05 -0.61 -5.88
C GLU A 20 3.04 -2.06 -6.37
N MET A 21 3.46 -2.32 -7.62
CA MET A 21 3.58 -3.69 -8.15
C MET A 21 4.60 -4.53 -7.38
N ALA A 22 5.73 -3.93 -6.99
CA ALA A 22 6.76 -4.62 -6.21
C ALA A 22 6.26 -4.94 -4.79
N TYR A 23 5.54 -4.01 -4.15
CA TYR A 23 4.93 -4.22 -2.83
C TYR A 23 3.81 -5.27 -2.89
N SER A 24 3.00 -5.25 -3.94
CA SER A 24 1.93 -6.23 -4.17
C SER A 24 2.48 -7.65 -4.30
N THR A 25 3.61 -7.83 -4.99
CA THR A 25 4.28 -9.15 -5.12
C THR A 25 4.69 -9.70 -3.75
N LYS A 26 5.22 -8.85 -2.86
CA LYS A 26 5.55 -9.24 -1.49
C LYS A 26 4.29 -9.58 -0.67
N ARG A 27 3.23 -8.77 -0.81
CA ARG A 27 1.94 -8.98 -0.14
C ARG A 27 1.29 -10.29 -0.57
N GLN A 28 1.32 -10.63 -1.86
CA GLN A 28 0.83 -11.90 -2.38
C GLN A 28 1.52 -13.08 -1.69
N ARG A 29 2.86 -13.06 -1.65
CA ARG A 29 3.63 -14.11 -0.97
C ARG A 29 3.22 -14.23 0.50
N PHE A 30 3.16 -13.11 1.22
CA PHE A 30 2.75 -13.09 2.61
C PHE A 30 1.34 -13.67 2.84
N LEU A 31 0.36 -13.28 2.02
CA LEU A 31 -1.02 -13.78 2.16
C LEU A 31 -1.13 -15.28 1.85
N VAL A 32 -0.43 -15.76 0.82
CA VAL A 32 -0.38 -17.18 0.47
C VAL A 32 0.31 -17.99 1.57
N ASP A 33 1.40 -17.48 2.13
CA ASP A 33 2.13 -18.11 3.24
C ASP A 33 1.26 -18.22 4.52
N GLN A 34 0.30 -17.30 4.72
CA GLN A 34 -0.69 -17.35 5.81
C GLN A 34 -1.94 -18.21 5.48
N GLY A 35 -2.00 -18.81 4.29
CA GLY A 35 -3.10 -19.69 3.88
C GLY A 35 -4.33 -18.98 3.29
N TYR A 36 -4.24 -17.70 2.93
CA TYR A 36 -5.33 -17.01 2.24
C TYR A 36 -5.39 -17.37 0.76
N SER A 37 -6.61 -17.50 0.23
CA SER A 37 -6.84 -17.58 -1.22
C SER A 37 -6.55 -16.22 -1.87
N PHE A 38 -5.72 -16.21 -2.92
CA PHE A 38 -5.30 -14.99 -3.59
C PHE A 38 -5.57 -15.07 -5.10
N LYS A 39 -6.14 -14.01 -5.65
CA LYS A 39 -6.44 -13.89 -7.09
C LYS A 39 -6.07 -12.49 -7.59
N VAL A 40 -5.36 -12.44 -8.71
CA VAL A 40 -5.12 -11.19 -9.45
C VAL A 40 -6.28 -10.96 -10.43
N ILE A 41 -6.90 -9.79 -10.36
CA ILE A 41 -7.99 -9.37 -11.26
C ILE A 41 -7.45 -8.21 -12.11
N THR A 42 -7.30 -8.43 -13.42
CA THR A 42 -6.81 -7.41 -14.36
C THR A 42 -7.93 -6.56 -14.95
N LYS A 43 -9.15 -7.12 -15.02
CA LYS A 43 -10.36 -6.45 -15.48
C LYS A 43 -11.53 -6.87 -14.59
N LEU A 44 -12.27 -5.89 -14.09
CA LEU A 44 -13.53 -6.12 -13.39
C LEU A 44 -14.64 -6.32 -14.42
N ALA A 45 -15.40 -7.40 -14.27
CA ALA A 45 -16.55 -7.66 -15.13
C ALA A 45 -17.65 -6.61 -14.89
N GLY A 46 -18.30 -6.15 -15.95
CA GLY A 46 -19.40 -5.17 -15.87
C GLY A 46 -18.97 -3.72 -15.66
N MET A 47 -17.67 -3.42 -15.58
CA MET A 47 -17.19 -2.06 -15.31
C MET A 47 -17.56 -1.05 -16.43
N GLU A 48 -17.72 -1.51 -17.67
CA GLU A 48 -18.11 -0.68 -18.82
C GLU A 48 -19.62 -0.39 -18.87
N GLU A 49 -20.43 -1.14 -18.11
CA GLU A 49 -21.89 -1.01 -18.09
C GLU A 49 -22.38 -0.04 -17.00
N GLU A 50 -21.49 0.31 -16.07
CA GLU A 50 -21.77 1.21 -14.94
C GLU A 50 -21.42 2.67 -15.28
N ASP A 51 -22.18 3.61 -14.71
CA ASP A 51 -21.90 5.04 -14.83
C ASP A 51 -20.80 5.46 -13.84
N LEU A 52 -19.55 5.41 -14.31
CA LEU A 52 -18.36 5.68 -13.49
C LEU A 52 -17.78 7.08 -13.76
N MET A 53 -17.24 7.66 -12.69
CA MET A 53 -16.52 8.93 -12.74
C MET A 53 -15.24 8.84 -13.58
N PHE A 54 -14.81 9.99 -14.11
CA PHE A 54 -13.60 10.12 -14.94
C PHE A 54 -13.67 9.37 -16.28
N SER A 55 -14.87 9.26 -16.84
CA SER A 55 -15.09 8.67 -18.17
C SER A 55 -14.55 9.56 -19.29
N SER A 56 -14.56 10.89 -19.10
CA SER A 56 -14.08 11.87 -20.07
C SER A 56 -12.61 12.27 -19.86
N LYS A 57 -11.92 12.62 -20.96
CA LYS A 57 -10.55 13.14 -20.90
C LYS A 57 -10.45 14.48 -20.18
N GLU A 58 -11.51 15.28 -20.26
CA GLU A 58 -11.59 16.58 -19.60
C GLU A 58 -11.58 16.43 -18.07
N GLU A 59 -12.43 15.55 -17.52
CA GLU A 59 -12.44 15.24 -16.08
C GLU A 59 -11.10 14.68 -15.59
N GLN A 60 -10.50 13.76 -16.36
CA GLN A 60 -9.17 13.21 -16.07
C GLN A 60 -8.10 14.32 -16.03
N GLN A 61 -8.17 15.28 -16.96
CA GLN A 61 -7.23 16.41 -17.00
C GLN A 61 -7.46 17.38 -15.85
N GLN A 62 -8.71 17.63 -15.45
CA GLN A 62 -9.03 18.45 -14.28
C GLN A 62 -8.47 17.81 -13.00
N LEU A 63 -8.60 16.49 -12.85
CA LEU A 63 -7.97 15.76 -11.73
C LEU A 63 -6.46 15.88 -11.78
N LEU A 64 -5.84 15.70 -12.95
CA LEU A 64 -4.39 15.84 -13.11
C LEU A 64 -3.88 17.22 -12.68
N GLN A 65 -4.59 18.30 -13.01
CA GLN A 65 -4.21 19.64 -12.57
C GLN A 65 -4.27 19.80 -11.06
N LYS A 66 -5.29 19.22 -10.40
CA LYS A 66 -5.37 19.20 -8.93
C LYS A 66 -4.19 18.44 -8.32
N VAL A 67 -3.83 17.28 -8.87
CA VAL A 67 -2.70 16.46 -8.39
C VAL A 67 -1.36 17.18 -8.60
N LEU A 68 -1.17 17.87 -9.73
CA LEU A 68 0.06 18.63 -9.99
C LEU A 68 0.20 19.86 -9.07
N ALA A 69 -0.92 20.42 -8.62
CA ALA A 69 -0.95 21.54 -7.68
C ALA A 69 -0.83 21.10 -6.21
N ALA A 70 -1.04 19.81 -5.92
CA ALA A 70 -0.88 19.26 -4.58
C ALA A 70 0.59 19.28 -4.13
N SER A 71 0.79 19.39 -2.82
CA SER A 71 2.10 19.43 -2.18
C SER A 71 2.51 18.05 -1.69
N ASP A 72 3.80 17.88 -1.36
CA ASP A 72 4.30 16.63 -0.77
C ASP A 72 3.61 16.29 0.56
N LEU A 73 3.13 17.31 1.31
CA LEU A 73 2.36 17.11 2.56
C LEU A 73 1.03 16.40 2.30
N ASP A 74 0.40 16.64 1.15
CA ASP A 74 -0.86 15.99 0.77
C ASP A 74 -0.67 14.51 0.39
N ALA A 75 0.59 14.09 0.17
CA ALA A 75 0.97 12.73 -0.16
C ALA A 75 1.52 11.94 1.05
N GLU A 76 1.69 12.59 2.20
CA GLU A 76 2.10 11.92 3.43
C GLU A 76 0.94 11.10 4.02
N GLU A 77 1.26 9.93 4.57
CA GLU A 77 0.29 9.11 5.28
C GLU A 77 -0.20 9.84 6.53
N GLU A 78 -1.51 9.81 6.79
CA GLU A 78 -2.08 10.42 7.99
C GLU A 78 -1.52 9.71 9.24
N LEU A 79 -0.65 10.40 9.97
CA LEU A 79 -0.15 9.92 11.26
C LEU A 79 -1.23 10.14 12.32
N VAL A 80 -2.09 9.15 12.53
CA VAL A 80 -3.07 9.20 13.62
C VAL A 80 -2.33 9.18 14.97
N ALA A 81 -2.53 10.22 15.78
CA ALA A 81 -1.96 10.35 17.11
C ALA A 81 -2.54 9.28 18.06
N GLY A 82 -1.97 8.08 18.03
CA GLY A 82 -2.39 6.93 18.84
C GLY A 82 -1.67 5.62 18.50
N GLU A 83 -1.13 5.46 17.29
CA GLU A 83 -0.40 4.24 16.88
C GLU A 83 1.09 4.22 17.27
N LEU A 84 1.67 5.38 17.62
CA LEU A 84 2.99 5.45 18.26
C LEU A 84 2.80 5.36 19.77
N GLY A 85 2.69 4.11 20.26
CA GLY A 85 2.76 3.77 21.68
C GLY A 85 3.83 4.60 22.41
N GLY A 86 3.45 5.07 23.60
CA GLY A 86 4.28 5.93 24.43
C GLY A 86 5.74 5.47 24.49
N ARG A 87 6.65 6.45 24.43
CA ARG A 87 8.11 6.27 24.56
C ARG A 87 8.46 5.12 25.52
N PRO A 88 9.09 4.01 25.07
CA PRO A 88 9.51 2.97 25.97
C PRO A 88 10.74 3.46 26.74
N GLN A 89 10.61 3.67 28.05
CA GLN A 89 11.76 3.68 28.94
C GLN A 89 12.37 2.28 28.95
N PHE A 90 13.52 2.11 28.29
CA PHE A 90 14.20 0.82 28.24
C PHE A 90 14.88 0.51 29.59
N SER A 91 14.28 -0.40 30.37
CA SER A 91 14.94 -1.05 31.51
C SER A 91 15.54 -2.37 31.02
N ARG A 92 16.88 -2.50 31.06
CA ARG A 92 17.58 -3.75 30.72
C ARG A 92 17.29 -4.79 31.79
N ARG A 93 16.54 -5.84 31.44
CA ARG A 93 16.46 -7.08 32.23
C ARG A 93 17.03 -8.25 31.43
N THR A 94 17.79 -9.08 32.14
CA THR A 94 18.53 -10.24 31.66
C THR A 94 17.69 -11.54 31.73
N GLY A 95 17.60 -12.30 30.62
CA GLY A 95 17.14 -13.71 30.49
C GLY A 95 15.63 -13.94 30.23
N THR A 96 15.09 -15.09 29.77
CA THR A 96 15.49 -16.29 28.97
C THR A 96 14.18 -17.10 28.70
N MET A 97 14.21 -18.11 27.81
CA MET A 97 13.21 -19.16 27.46
C MET A 97 12.04 -18.90 26.50
N SER A 98 11.35 -17.77 26.50
CA SER A 98 10.26 -17.52 25.52
C SER A 98 10.78 -17.38 24.08
N SER A 99 12.07 -17.05 23.94
CA SER A 99 12.83 -17.09 22.68
C SER A 99 12.98 -18.51 22.08
N MET A 100 12.61 -19.57 22.81
CA MET A 100 12.76 -20.97 22.37
C MET A 100 11.48 -21.58 21.77
N SER A 101 10.34 -20.88 21.82
CA SER A 101 9.04 -21.43 21.37
C SER A 101 8.61 -20.97 19.97
N GLY A 102 9.50 -20.31 19.19
CA GLY A 102 9.21 -19.91 17.80
C GLY A 102 8.05 -18.93 17.64
N ALA A 103 7.60 -18.30 18.74
CA ALA A 103 6.39 -17.47 18.77
C ALA A 103 6.61 -16.03 18.27
N ASP A 104 7.84 -15.67 17.90
CA ASP A 104 8.21 -14.32 17.46
C ASP A 104 8.29 -14.18 15.91
N ASP A 105 8.08 -15.25 15.12
CA ASP A 105 8.47 -15.28 13.70
C ASP A 105 7.39 -14.81 12.69
N THR A 106 6.39 -14.03 13.11
CA THR A 106 5.37 -13.50 12.17
C THR A 106 5.12 -12.00 12.25
N VAL A 107 6.09 -11.21 12.71
CA VAL A 107 5.97 -9.75 12.71
C VAL A 107 6.58 -9.16 11.44
N TYR A 108 5.72 -8.72 10.52
CA TYR A 108 6.09 -7.89 9.38
C TYR A 108 6.62 -6.54 9.89
N MET A 109 7.95 -6.35 9.84
CA MET A 109 8.62 -5.07 10.14
C MET A 109 9.21 -4.51 8.86
N GLU A 110 8.53 -3.56 8.22
CA GLU A 110 9.14 -2.74 7.19
C GLU A 110 9.99 -1.65 7.88
N TYR A 111 11.30 -1.89 7.96
CA TYR A 111 12.26 -0.89 8.43
C TYR A 111 12.33 0.27 7.43
N GLN A 112 11.49 1.28 7.63
CA GLN A 112 11.71 2.62 7.08
C GLN A 112 12.96 3.20 7.74
N GLY A 113 14.09 3.12 7.04
CA GLY A 113 15.36 3.70 7.49
C GLY A 113 15.19 5.21 7.68
N ARG A 114 15.35 5.67 8.92
CA ARG A 114 15.41 7.10 9.29
C ARG A 114 16.61 7.76 8.61
N GLY A 115 16.42 8.21 7.39
CA GLY A 115 17.45 8.96 6.69
C GLY A 115 17.35 8.87 5.17
N SER A 116 16.41 9.58 4.56
CA SER A 116 16.61 10.06 3.21
C SER A 116 15.68 11.23 2.90
N LYS A 117 16.19 12.45 3.12
CA LYS A 117 15.75 13.65 2.40
C LYS A 117 16.24 13.63 0.93
N SER A 118 16.32 12.46 0.29
CA SER A 118 16.74 12.31 -1.12
C SER A 118 15.81 11.42 -1.96
N PHE A 119 14.64 11.05 -1.45
CA PHE A 119 13.57 10.43 -2.26
C PHE A 119 12.77 11.42 -3.12
N LEU A 120 13.10 12.72 -3.09
CA LEU A 120 12.41 13.87 -3.70
C LEU A 120 12.17 13.84 -5.24
N GLY A 121 12.47 12.75 -5.94
CA GLY A 121 12.20 12.65 -7.38
C GLY A 121 12.06 11.23 -7.93
N LYS A 122 12.04 10.20 -7.07
CA LYS A 122 12.07 8.80 -7.53
C LYS A 122 10.69 8.12 -7.56
N ASN A 123 9.70 8.65 -6.84
CA ASN A 123 8.39 8.01 -6.70
C ASN A 123 7.32 8.59 -7.63
N ILE A 124 7.66 9.57 -8.47
CA ILE A 124 6.74 10.09 -9.48
C ILE A 124 6.69 9.09 -10.64
N HIS A 125 5.50 8.54 -10.88
CA HIS A 125 5.25 7.63 -11.98
C HIS A 125 5.78 8.24 -13.31
N PRO A 126 6.49 7.47 -14.16
CA PRO A 126 7.09 7.99 -15.38
C PRO A 126 6.14 8.79 -16.28
N LEU A 127 4.84 8.45 -16.24
CA LEU A 127 3.78 9.16 -16.95
C LEU A 127 3.68 10.64 -16.56
N PHE A 128 3.85 10.99 -15.28
CA PHE A 128 3.65 12.36 -14.79
C PHE A 128 4.91 13.24 -14.90
N LYS A 129 6.07 12.66 -15.19
CA LYS A 129 7.32 13.41 -15.38
C LYS A 129 7.27 14.37 -16.57
N ARG A 130 6.42 14.11 -17.57
CA ARG A 130 6.27 14.93 -18.78
C ARG A 130 5.34 16.13 -18.63
N PHE A 131 4.54 16.19 -17.56
CA PHE A 131 3.48 17.19 -17.41
C PHE A 131 3.83 18.36 -16.48
N ARG A 132 5.05 18.41 -15.93
CA ARG A 132 5.59 19.62 -15.28
C ARG A 132 6.14 20.56 -16.37
N LYS A 133 5.46 21.70 -16.57
CA LYS A 133 6.03 22.92 -17.15
C LYS A 133 6.32 23.89 -16.02
#